data_AF-A0A6D1ABG9-F1
#
_entry.id   AF-A0A6D1ABG9-F1
#
_cell.length_a   1.000
_cell.length_b   1.000
_cell.length_c   1.000
_cell.angle_alpha   90.00
_cell.angle_beta   90.00
_cell.angle_gamma   90.00
#
_symmetry.space_group_name_H-M   'P 1'
#
loop_
_entity.id
_entity.type
_entity.pdbx_description
1 polymer ?
#
loop_
_entity_poly.entity_id
_entity_poly.type
_entity_poly.pdbx_seq_one_letter_code
_entity_poly.pdbx_strand_id
1 'polypeptide(L)' 'MLKIYVCGPTVYNEPHIGNLRPIITFDFMLKAYRELNKEFKFVHNITDVDDKIINKAIQMDVKESEVAS' A
#
# COMPACT_ATOMS: atom_id res chain seq x y z
N MET A 1 20.13 5.16 11.63
CA MET A 1 18.98 4.43 11.06
C MET A 1 18.18 5.31 10.11
N LEU A 2 18.05 4.91 8.84
CA LEU A 2 17.22 5.59 7.85
C LEU A 2 15.72 5.35 8.12
N LYS A 3 14.85 6.34 7.93
CA LYS A 3 13.39 6.19 8.09
C LYS A 3 12.71 6.45 6.74
N ILE A 4 11.89 5.50 6.30
CA ILE A 4 11.26 5.53 4.97
C ILE A 4 9.75 5.34 5.16
N TYR A 5 8.97 6.24 4.59
CA TYR A 5 7.53 6.12 4.46
C TYR A 5 7.15 6.09 2.99
N VAL A 6 6.29 5.16 2.61
CA VAL A 6 5.73 5.06 1.25
C VAL A 6 4.22 4.98 1.38
N CYS A 7 3.49 5.85 0.68
CA CYS A 7 2.04 5.78 0.63
C CYS A 7 1.60 4.44 0.04
N GLY A 8 0.68 3.76 0.73
CA GLY A 8 0.07 2.53 0.26
C GLY A 8 -1.24 2.72 -0.47
N PRO A 9 -1.83 1.61 -0.91
CA PRO A 9 -3.00 1.63 -1.76
C PRO A 9 -4.26 1.98 -0.97
N THR A 10 -5.24 2.54 -1.69
CA THR A 10 -6.65 2.45 -1.30
C THR A 10 -7.16 1.08 -1.71
N VAL A 11 -7.63 0.29 -0.75
CA VAL A 11 -8.08 -1.09 -0.96
C VAL A 11 -9.54 -1.12 -1.42
N TYR A 12 -9.79 -0.58 -2.61
CA TYR A 12 -11.13 -0.62 -3.22
C TYR A 12 -11.19 -1.59 -4.41
N ASN A 13 -10.08 -2.10 -4.91
CA ASN A 13 -10.04 -3.04 -6.05
C ASN A 13 -8.74 -3.85 -6.11
N GLU A 14 -8.71 -4.80 -7.05
CA GLU A 14 -7.52 -5.60 -7.33
C GLU A 14 -6.33 -4.72 -7.76
N PRO A 15 -5.12 -4.97 -7.22
CA PRO A 15 -3.93 -4.23 -7.62
C PRO A 15 -3.61 -4.40 -9.12
N HIS A 16 -3.15 -3.33 -9.75
CA HIS A 16 -2.61 -3.35 -11.11
C HIS A 16 -1.11 -3.04 -11.11
N ILE A 17 -0.45 -3.25 -12.26
CA ILE A 17 1.01 -3.06 -12.41
C ILE A 17 1.50 -1.67 -12.00
N GLY A 18 0.63 -0.66 -12.10
CA GLY A 18 0.90 0.70 -11.65
C GLY A 18 1.07 0.81 -10.13
N ASN A 19 0.27 0.07 -9.35
CA ASN A 19 0.41 0.02 -7.89
C ASN A 19 1.69 -0.71 -7.47
N LEU A 20 2.12 -1.72 -8.25
CA LEU A 20 3.30 -2.52 -7.93
C LEU A 20 4.61 -1.78 -8.19
N ARG A 21 4.65 -0.89 -9.19
CA ARG A 21 5.86 -0.15 -9.57
C ARG A 21 6.55 0.60 -8.40
N PRO A 22 5.86 1.42 -7.58
CA PRO A 22 6.49 2.06 -6.44
C PRO A 22 6.93 1.04 -5.39
N ILE A 23 6.12 0.02 -5.09
CA ILE A 23 6.46 -1.03 -4.11
C ILE A 23 7.77 -1.72 -4.49
N ILE A 24 7.90 -2.14 -5.75
CA ILE A 24 9.10 -2.81 -6.27
C ILE A 24 10.32 -1.88 -6.23
N THR A 25 10.13 -0.60 -6.58
CA THR A 25 11.21 0.39 -6.57
C THR A 25 11.79 0.57 -5.16
N PHE A 26 10.91 0.72 -4.16
CA PHE A 26 11.36 0.84 -2.77
C PHE A 26 11.89 -0.50 -2.23
N ASP A 27 11.32 -1.64 -2.61
CA ASP A 27 11.83 -2.96 -2.26
C ASP A 27 13.29 -3.16 -2.70
N PHE A 28 13.65 -2.77 -3.93
CA PHE A 28 15.04 -2.80 -4.38
C PHE A 28 15.96 -1.93 -3.49
N MET A 29 15.52 -0.74 -3.12
CA MET A 29 16.28 0.14 -2.23
C MET A 29 16.45 -0.50 -0.84
N LEU A 30 15.38 -1.05 -0.26
CA LEU A 30 15.44 -1.71 1.05
C LEU A 30 16.35 -2.94 1.04
N LYS A 31 16.29 -3.75 -0.03
CA LYS A 31 17.19 -4.89 -0.23
C LYS A 31 18.65 -4.45 -0.30
N ALA A 32 18.96 -3.40 -1.05
CA ALA A 32 20.32 -2.84 -1.09
C ALA A 32 20.81 -2.38 0.30
N TYR A 33 19.93 -1.78 1.12
CA TYR A 33 20.28 -1.40 2.49
C TYR A 33 20.56 -2.61 3.39
N ARG A 34 19.79 -3.70 3.24
CA ARG A 34 20.05 -4.97 3.94
C ARG A 34 21.43 -5.54 3.59
N GLU A 35 21.75 -5.61 2.30
CA GLU A 35 23.05 -6.12 1.82
C GLU A 35 24.24 -5.29 2.33
N LEU A 36 24.04 -3.98 2.50
CA LEU A 36 25.05 -3.08 3.04
C LEU A 36 25.13 -3.09 4.58
N ASN A 37 24.39 -3.96 5.27
CA ASN A 37 24.25 -4.00 6.73
C ASN A 37 23.86 -2.64 7.34
N LYS A 38 23.04 -1.86 6.63
CA LYS A 38 22.56 -0.56 7.08
C LYS A 38 21.19 -0.68 7.73
N GLU A 39 21.04 -0.10 8.92
CA GLU A 39 19.74 -0.06 9.60
C GLU A 39 18.75 0.90 8.93
N PHE A 40 17.52 0.43 8.77
CA PHE A 40 16.38 1.24 8.34
C PHE A 40 15.10 0.86 9.06
N LYS A 41 14.15 1.81 9.10
CA LYS A 41 12.76 1.59 9.48
C LYS A 41 11.88 1.97 8.30
N PHE A 42 11.07 1.03 7.83
CA PHE A 42 10.14 1.19 6.72
C PHE A 42 8.70 1.17 7.23
N VAL A 43 7.88 2.10 6.75
CA VAL A 43 6.45 2.20 7.06
C VAL A 43 5.67 2.35 5.75
N HIS A 44 4.60 1.58 5.62
CA HIS A 44 3.68 1.59 4.50
C HIS A 44 2.26 1.56 5.05
N ASN A 45 1.43 2.55 4.74
CA ASN A 45 0.05 2.58 5.22
C ASN A 45 -0.86 1.71 4.34
N ILE A 46 -2.07 1.47 4.81
CA ILE A 46 -3.19 1.01 4.00
C ILE A 46 -4.25 2.09 4.15
N THR A 47 -4.90 2.47 3.04
CA THR A 47 -6.04 3.37 3.06
C THR A 47 -7.31 2.53 2.98
N ASP A 48 -7.88 2.23 4.14
CA ASP A 48 -9.09 1.40 4.34
C ASP A 48 -10.38 2.23 4.48
N VAL A 49 -10.25 3.56 4.50
CA VAL A 49 -11.38 4.51 4.47
C VAL A 49 -11.11 5.57 3.40
N ASP A 50 -11.93 5.59 2.35
CA ASP A 50 -11.84 6.50 1.21
C ASP A 50 -13.17 6.53 0.44
N ASP A 51 -13.47 7.63 -0.26
CA ASP A 51 -14.68 7.76 -1.08
C ASP A 51 -14.80 6.65 -2.14
N LYS A 52 -13.68 6.13 -2.66
CA LYS A 52 -13.70 5.01 -3.62
C LYS A 52 -14.22 3.71 -3.01
N ILE A 53 -13.92 3.47 -1.73
CA ILE A 53 -14.40 2.30 -0.99
C ILE A 53 -15.91 2.45 -0.75
N ILE A 54 -16.33 3.62 -0.26
CA ILE A 54 -17.75 3.94 -0.02
C ILE A 54 -18.57 3.77 -1.30
N ASN A 55 -18.13 4.37 -2.40
CA ASN A 55 -18.85 4.30 -3.67
C ASN A 55 -18.95 2.86 -4.20
N LYS A 56 -17.91 2.05 -4.02
CA LYS A 56 -17.94 0.64 -4.44
C LYS A 56 -18.84 -0.22 -3.54
N ALA A 57 -18.83 0.02 -2.23
CA ALA A 57 -19.71 -0.66 -1.29
C ALA A 57 -21.19 -0.41 -1.64
N ILE A 58 -21.54 0.85 -1.95
CA ILE A 58 -22.88 1.23 -2.44
C ILE A 58 -23.22 0.51 -3.75
N GLN A 59 -22.28 0.41 -4.70
CA GLN A 59 -22.51 -0.28 -5.98
C GLN A 59 -22.74 -1.79 -5.82
N MET A 60 -22.11 -2.40 -4.82
CA MET A 60 -22.17 -3.85 -4.56
C MET A 60 -23.25 -4.25 -3.54
N ASP A 61 -23.91 -3.28 -2.90
CA ASP A 61 -24.87 -3.49 -1.80
C ASP A 61 -24.26 -4.31 -0.63
N VAL A 62 -23.03 -3.96 -0.26
CA VAL A 62 -22.27 -4.57 0.85
C VAL A 62 -21.72 -3.50 1.77
N LYS A 63 -21.17 -3.88 2.93
CA LYS A 63 -20.50 -2.92 3.82
C LYS A 63 -19.13 -2.52 3.29
N GLU A 64 -18.67 -1.31 3.63
CA GLU A 64 -17.33 -0.82 3.28
C GLU A 64 -16.23 -1.74 3.80
N SER A 65 -16.42 -2.34 4.97
CA SER A 65 -15.49 -3.31 5.55
C SER A 65 -15.34 -4.60 4.73
N GLU A 66 -16.31 -4.93 3.87
CA GLU A 66 -16.25 -6.07 2.94
C GLU A 66 -15.55 -5.70 1.62
N VAL A 67 -15.42 -4.40 1.33
CA VAL A 67 -14.65 -3.89 0.18
C VAL A 67 -13.20 -3.63 0.57
N ALA A 68 -12.97 -3.10 1.78
CA ALA A 68 -11.66 -2.73 2.31
C ALA A 68 -10.86 -3.90 2.93
N SER A 69 -11.37 -5.12 2.82
CA SER A 69 -10.77 -6.35 3.37
C SER A 69 -9.71 -6.97 2.45
#